data_AF-A0A935WUW8-F1
#
_entry.id   AF-A0A935WUW8-F1
#
_cell.length_a   1.000
_cell.length_b   1.000
_cell.length_c   1.000
_cell.angle_alpha   90.00
_cell.angle_beta   90.00
_cell.angle_gamma   90.00
#
_symmetry.space_group_name_H-M   'P 1'
#
loop_
_entity.id
_entity.type
_entity.pdbx_description
1 polymer ?
#
loop_
_entity_poly.entity_id
_entity_poly.type
_entity_poly.pdbx_seq_one_letter_code
_entity_poly.pdbx_strand_id
1 'polypeptide(L)'
;MIRLEFTDEKSSKFWEIEVSGLTHTVRFGRVGTTGQEKSKTFASSGEAQANADKLVAEKRRKGYVESSTRGGTQSGASADGEGPAGKLRALLSGLCSTQSDQKILNALCKKVKSVSGKGPYKVEFEEGEMEVSPPREVVYREELPRSFSEIAGVIGSVLWDAGGPEMGFGLSKSGQPEADDEGIEFLRDEDPDTVEELDKAGGASAAFACGQNWLVFDPTRKLKNGEKALAFISHESVEWEPVKSADSLDYKQILLRLIADQMIGTSHLEEIYA
;
A
#
# COMPACT_ATOMS: atom_id res chain seq x y z
N MET A 1 7.47 -0.71 -22.47
CA MET A 1 7.62 -2.08 -22.98
C MET A 1 7.45 -3.07 -21.83
N ILE A 2 6.52 -4.02 -21.96
CA ILE A 2 6.25 -5.09 -20.98
C ILE A 2 6.73 -6.41 -21.58
N ARG A 3 7.56 -7.17 -20.85
CA ARG A 3 8.03 -8.51 -21.25
C ARG A 3 7.49 -9.57 -20.31
N LEU A 4 6.82 -10.55 -20.89
CA LEU A 4 6.29 -11.70 -20.19
C LEU A 4 6.97 -12.97 -20.69
N GLU A 5 7.22 -13.91 -19.79
CA GLU A 5 7.79 -15.21 -20.10
C GLU A 5 6.91 -16.33 -19.55
N PHE A 6 6.89 -17.44 -20.26
CA PHE A 6 6.16 -18.64 -19.89
C PHE A 6 7.07 -19.83 -20.13
N THR A 7 7.32 -20.62 -19.08
CA THR A 7 8.13 -21.83 -19.17
C THR A 7 7.26 -23.03 -18.83
N ASP A 8 7.21 -23.98 -19.75
CA ASP A 8 6.71 -25.33 -19.53
C ASP A 8 7.88 -26.33 -19.55
N GLU A 9 7.61 -27.61 -19.25
CA GLU A 9 8.66 -28.66 -19.15
C GLU A 9 9.52 -28.83 -20.41
N LYS A 10 9.05 -28.34 -21.58
CA LYS A 10 9.71 -28.56 -22.88
C LYS A 10 10.13 -27.26 -23.59
N SER A 11 9.62 -26.11 -23.15
CA SER A 11 9.81 -24.85 -23.86
C SER A 11 9.68 -23.61 -22.96
N SER A 12 10.61 -22.68 -23.14
CA SER A 12 10.53 -21.31 -22.61
C SER A 12 10.13 -20.37 -23.73
N LYS A 13 9.04 -19.63 -23.55
CA LYS A 13 8.47 -18.70 -24.52
C LYS A 13 8.50 -17.29 -23.93
N PHE A 14 8.76 -16.30 -24.77
CA PHE A 14 8.63 -14.90 -24.41
C PHE A 14 7.52 -14.25 -25.24
N TRP A 15 6.89 -13.24 -24.65
CA TRP A 15 5.90 -12.39 -25.26
C TRP A 15 6.10 -10.98 -24.73
N GLU A 16 6.20 -10.00 -25.61
CA GLU A 16 6.47 -8.61 -25.27
C GLU A 16 5.48 -7.72 -25.97
N ILE A 17 5.16 -6.59 -25.34
CA ILE A 17 4.38 -5.54 -25.97
C ILE A 17 4.94 -4.17 -25.63
N GLU A 18 5.01 -3.32 -26.64
CA GLU A 18 5.36 -1.91 -26.52
C GLU A 18 4.29 -1.06 -27.18
N VAL A 19 3.92 0.05 -26.55
CA VAL A 19 2.99 1.04 -27.10
C VAL A 19 3.79 2.29 -27.43
N SER A 20 3.71 2.75 -28.67
CA SER A 20 4.33 3.98 -29.15
C SER A 20 3.28 4.81 -29.88
N GLY A 21 2.80 5.87 -29.23
CA GLY A 21 1.74 6.73 -29.75
C GLY A 21 0.43 5.98 -30.01
N LEU A 22 0.06 5.84 -31.28
CA LEU A 22 -1.18 5.20 -31.73
C LEU A 22 -1.02 3.70 -32.04
N THR A 23 0.20 3.17 -31.95
CA THR A 23 0.52 1.81 -32.38
C THR A 23 1.05 1.03 -31.19
N HIS A 24 0.63 -0.22 -31.07
CA HIS A 24 1.36 -1.19 -30.26
C HIS A 24 2.06 -2.22 -31.13
N THR A 25 3.19 -2.70 -30.65
CA THR A 25 4.03 -3.71 -31.28
C THR A 25 4.22 -4.85 -30.31
N VAL A 26 3.89 -6.07 -30.76
CA VAL A 26 3.99 -7.29 -29.99
C VAL A 26 5.08 -8.18 -30.57
N ARG A 27 6.00 -8.63 -29.73
CA ARG A 27 7.07 -9.57 -30.12
C ARG A 27 6.95 -10.86 -29.34
N PHE A 28 7.04 -12.02 -29.99
CA PHE A 28 6.88 -13.31 -29.31
C PHE A 28 7.69 -14.43 -29.96
N GLY A 29 8.12 -15.40 -29.16
CA GLY A 29 8.93 -16.51 -29.65
C GLY A 29 9.44 -17.40 -28.54
N ARG A 30 10.36 -18.32 -28.88
CA ARG A 30 11.10 -19.09 -27.88
C ARG A 30 12.19 -18.20 -27.27
N VAL A 31 12.36 -18.25 -25.95
CA VAL A 31 13.45 -17.54 -25.26
C VAL A 31 14.79 -17.96 -25.89
N GLY A 32 15.63 -16.97 -26.21
CA GLY A 32 16.90 -17.18 -26.92
C GLY A 32 16.82 -17.07 -28.46
N THR A 33 15.64 -16.78 -29.03
CA THR A 33 15.47 -16.50 -30.46
C THR A 33 15.06 -15.05 -30.69
N THR A 34 15.21 -14.54 -31.92
CA THR A 34 14.74 -13.20 -32.30
C THR A 34 13.21 -13.05 -32.16
N GLY A 35 12.48 -14.16 -32.31
CA GLY A 35 11.01 -14.19 -32.29
C GLY A 35 10.37 -13.61 -33.56
N GLN A 36 9.05 -13.43 -33.50
CA GLN A 36 8.23 -12.79 -34.52
C GLN A 36 7.60 -11.52 -33.95
N GLU A 37 7.42 -10.52 -34.80
CA GLU A 37 6.85 -9.22 -34.41
C GLU A 37 5.57 -8.92 -35.20
N LYS A 38 4.59 -8.32 -34.53
CA LYS A 38 3.34 -7.83 -35.13
C LYS A 38 2.96 -6.48 -34.53
N SER A 39 2.66 -5.51 -35.40
CA SER A 39 2.23 -4.17 -34.99
C SER A 39 0.78 -3.92 -35.37
N LYS A 40 0.07 -3.14 -34.56
CA LYS A 40 -1.32 -2.72 -34.83
C LYS A 40 -1.52 -1.26 -34.43
N THR A 41 -2.11 -0.48 -35.33
CA THR A 41 -2.38 0.96 -35.15
C THR A 41 -3.86 1.20 -34.83
N PHE A 42 -4.13 2.16 -33.96
CA PHE A 42 -5.44 2.51 -33.42
C PHE A 42 -5.78 3.97 -33.72
N ALA A 43 -7.05 4.36 -33.50
CA ALA A 43 -7.51 5.72 -33.74
C ALA A 43 -7.02 6.71 -32.67
N SER A 44 -6.68 6.23 -31.47
CA SER A 44 -6.14 7.03 -30.38
C SER A 44 -5.09 6.29 -29.57
N SER A 45 -4.24 7.05 -28.85
CA SER A 45 -3.22 6.48 -27.95
C SER A 45 -3.85 5.76 -26.75
N GLY A 46 -4.98 6.29 -26.25
CA GLY A 46 -5.76 5.65 -25.19
C GLY A 46 -6.29 4.27 -25.61
N GLU A 47 -6.78 4.13 -26.85
CA GLU A 47 -7.21 2.83 -27.38
C GLU A 47 -6.04 1.85 -27.56
N ALA A 48 -4.88 2.34 -28.03
CA ALA A 48 -3.68 1.51 -28.18
C ALA A 48 -3.22 0.95 -26.83
N GLN A 49 -3.23 1.78 -25.78
CA GLN A 49 -2.88 1.40 -24.42
C GLN A 49 -3.90 0.44 -23.81
N ALA A 50 -5.20 0.75 -23.88
CA ALA A 50 -6.25 -0.12 -23.33
C ALA A 50 -6.26 -1.51 -24.00
N ASN A 51 -5.98 -1.57 -25.32
CA ASN A 51 -5.84 -2.85 -26.01
C ASN A 51 -4.59 -3.62 -25.56
N ALA A 52 -3.46 -2.93 -25.36
CA ALA A 52 -2.24 -3.53 -24.84
C ALA A 52 -2.44 -4.11 -23.44
N ASP A 53 -3.11 -3.38 -22.54
CA ASP A 53 -3.39 -3.82 -21.17
C ASP A 53 -4.29 -5.07 -21.16
N LYS A 54 -5.28 -5.13 -22.05
CA LYS A 54 -6.12 -6.32 -22.23
C LYS A 54 -5.32 -7.54 -22.65
N LEU A 55 -4.38 -7.37 -23.59
CA LEU A 55 -3.51 -8.46 -24.06
C LEU A 55 -2.56 -8.94 -22.94
N VAL A 56 -2.02 -8.02 -22.14
CA VAL A 56 -1.19 -8.33 -20.97
C VAL A 56 -1.98 -9.13 -19.94
N ALA A 57 -3.20 -8.69 -19.60
CA ALA A 57 -4.07 -9.41 -18.67
C ALA A 57 -4.40 -10.83 -19.17
N GLU A 58 -4.68 -10.98 -20.46
CA GLU A 58 -4.94 -12.30 -21.06
C GLU A 58 -3.71 -13.23 -20.98
N LYS A 59 -2.51 -12.70 -21.20
CA LYS A 59 -1.27 -13.47 -21.09
C LYS A 59 -0.95 -13.87 -19.65
N ARG A 60 -1.15 -12.96 -18.69
CA ARG A 60 -1.03 -13.26 -17.26
C ARG A 60 -1.98 -14.36 -16.82
N ARG A 61 -3.24 -14.31 -17.27
CA ARG A 61 -4.23 -15.39 -17.01
C ARG A 61 -3.81 -16.74 -17.61
N LYS A 62 -3.02 -16.74 -18.68
CA LYS A 62 -2.44 -17.94 -19.31
C LYS A 62 -1.13 -18.40 -18.64
N GLY A 63 -0.77 -17.81 -17.50
CA GLY A 63 0.42 -18.18 -16.72
C GLY A 63 1.72 -17.50 -17.16
N TYR A 64 1.68 -16.53 -18.08
CA TYR A 64 2.86 -15.75 -18.42
C TYR A 64 3.18 -14.77 -17.29
N VAL A 65 4.43 -14.78 -16.82
CA VAL A 65 4.91 -13.94 -15.72
C VAL A 65 5.80 -12.83 -16.25
N GLU A 66 5.82 -11.68 -15.57
CA GLU A 66 6.72 -10.59 -15.98
C GLU A 66 8.19 -10.98 -15.79
N SER A 67 8.95 -10.92 -16.88
CA SER A 67 10.39 -11.15 -16.83
C SER A 67 11.09 -9.81 -16.56
N SER A 68 11.64 -9.67 -15.37
CA SER A 68 12.50 -8.54 -15.04
C SER A 68 13.85 -8.75 -15.72
N THR A 69 14.07 -8.10 -16.85
CA THR A 69 15.43 -8.04 -17.41
C THR A 69 15.80 -6.61 -17.75
N ARG A 70 16.56 -6.00 -16.83
CA ARG A 70 17.77 -5.28 -17.23
C ARG A 70 18.87 -5.56 -16.19
N GLY A 71 19.75 -6.48 -16.57
CA GLY A 71 21.15 -6.65 -16.15
C GLY A 71 21.48 -6.66 -14.65
N GLY A 72 21.85 -7.83 -14.11
CA GLY A 72 22.58 -7.91 -12.85
C GLY A 72 22.35 -9.22 -12.11
N THR A 73 23.25 -10.17 -12.34
CA THR A 73 23.39 -11.46 -11.66
C THR A 73 23.26 -11.35 -10.13
N GLN A 74 22.32 -12.07 -9.52
CA GLN A 74 22.66 -13.23 -8.69
C GLN A 74 21.43 -14.02 -8.23
N SER A 75 21.65 -15.33 -8.28
CA SER A 75 20.83 -16.46 -7.88
C SER A 75 20.37 -16.40 -6.42
N GLY A 76 19.13 -16.79 -6.18
CA GLY A 76 18.56 -17.08 -4.86
C GLY A 76 17.16 -17.66 -5.02
N ALA A 77 17.03 -18.96 -4.80
CA ALA A 77 15.91 -19.79 -5.17
C ALA A 77 14.56 -19.43 -4.50
N SER A 78 13.49 -19.83 -5.19
CA SER A 78 12.08 -19.82 -4.82
C SER A 78 11.81 -20.32 -3.38
N ALA A 79 11.06 -19.53 -2.61
CA ALA A 79 10.46 -19.94 -1.34
C ALA A 79 9.13 -19.21 -1.06
N ASP A 80 8.27 -19.01 -2.08
CA ASP A 80 6.96 -18.38 -1.90
C ASP A 80 5.87 -19.46 -1.95
N GLY A 81 5.49 -19.99 -0.79
CA GLY A 81 4.33 -20.88 -0.65
C GLY A 81 3.95 -21.26 0.77
N GLU A 82 4.91 -21.63 1.62
CA GLU A 82 4.61 -22.19 2.96
C GLU A 82 5.30 -21.48 4.15
N GLY A 83 6.30 -20.63 3.90
CA GLY A 83 7.06 -19.95 4.96
C GLY A 83 6.44 -18.64 5.48
N PRO A 84 6.98 -18.06 6.57
CA PRO A 84 6.54 -16.77 7.12
C PRO A 84 6.48 -15.65 6.07
N ALA A 85 7.47 -15.56 5.18
CA ALA A 85 7.52 -14.57 4.11
C ALA A 85 6.32 -14.66 3.15
N GLY A 86 5.96 -15.88 2.72
CA GLY A 86 4.82 -16.12 1.83
C GLY A 86 3.49 -15.80 2.51
N LYS A 87 3.35 -16.15 3.80
CA LYS A 87 2.16 -15.80 4.60
C LYS A 87 2.01 -14.29 4.76
N LEU A 88 3.10 -13.60 5.11
CA LEU A 88 3.08 -12.13 5.25
C LEU A 88 2.72 -11.46 3.92
N ARG A 89 3.31 -11.95 2.82
CA ARG A 89 2.98 -11.47 1.47
C ARG A 89 1.48 -11.60 1.20
N ALA A 90 0.88 -12.75 1.53
CA ALA A 90 -0.54 -12.97 1.34
C ALA A 90 -1.39 -11.97 2.15
N LEU A 91 -1.02 -11.70 3.42
CA LEU A 91 -1.73 -10.76 4.28
C LEU A 91 -1.67 -9.31 3.78
N LEU A 92 -0.48 -8.83 3.38
CA LEU A 92 -0.27 -7.41 3.10
C LEU A 92 -0.36 -7.05 1.60
N SER A 93 -0.42 -8.04 0.70
CA SER A 93 -0.37 -7.78 -0.75
C SER A 93 -1.46 -6.83 -1.26
N GLY A 94 -2.64 -6.82 -0.64
CA GLY A 94 -3.72 -5.93 -1.03
C GLY A 94 -3.47 -4.44 -0.69
N LEU A 95 -2.49 -4.14 0.17
CA LEU A 95 -2.04 -2.77 0.43
C LEU A 95 -1.15 -2.22 -0.69
N CYS A 96 -0.65 -3.07 -1.60
CA CYS A 96 0.29 -2.67 -2.63
C CYS A 96 -0.40 -2.28 -3.94
N SER A 97 -0.26 -1.02 -4.35
CA SER A 97 -0.79 -0.52 -5.63
C SER A 97 0.31 -0.31 -6.70
N THR A 98 1.56 -0.18 -6.28
CA THR A 98 2.69 0.19 -7.15
C THR A 98 3.91 -0.73 -6.99
N GLN A 99 4.88 -0.60 -7.90
CA GLN A 99 6.17 -1.28 -7.77
C GLN A 99 6.97 -0.82 -6.53
N SER A 100 6.78 0.44 -6.10
CA SER A 100 7.39 0.93 -4.86
C SER A 100 6.85 0.18 -3.65
N ASP A 101 5.53 0.00 -3.58
CA ASP A 101 4.88 -0.72 -2.48
C ASP A 101 5.32 -2.18 -2.45
N GLN A 102 5.47 -2.82 -3.62
CA GLN A 102 6.00 -4.18 -3.71
C GLN A 102 7.44 -4.28 -3.18
N LYS A 103 8.28 -3.24 -3.33
CA LYS A 103 9.62 -3.23 -2.75
C LYS A 103 9.57 -3.17 -1.22
N ILE A 104 8.67 -2.37 -0.66
CA ILE A 104 8.46 -2.27 0.79
C ILE A 104 7.98 -3.63 1.33
N LEU A 105 6.96 -4.23 0.69
CA LEU A 105 6.47 -5.56 1.07
C LEU A 105 7.57 -6.62 0.98
N ASN A 106 8.40 -6.60 -0.07
CA ASN A 106 9.52 -7.52 -0.19
C ASN A 106 10.56 -7.33 0.94
N ALA A 107 10.78 -6.10 1.40
CA ALA A 107 11.67 -5.82 2.52
C ALA A 107 11.10 -6.39 3.83
N LEU A 108 9.81 -6.18 4.09
CA LEU A 108 9.08 -6.78 5.21
C LEU A 108 9.16 -8.32 5.17
N CYS A 109 8.86 -8.94 4.02
CA CYS A 109 8.95 -10.40 3.84
C CYS A 109 10.36 -10.97 4.08
N LYS A 110 11.42 -10.19 3.87
CA LYS A 110 12.81 -10.63 4.17
C LYS A 110 13.14 -10.59 5.65
N LYS A 111 12.40 -9.79 6.43
CA LYS A 111 12.67 -9.51 7.85
C LYS A 111 11.70 -10.18 8.80
N VAL A 112 10.56 -10.66 8.32
CA VAL A 112 9.58 -11.37 9.13
C VAL A 112 10.16 -12.67 9.69
N LYS A 113 10.02 -12.86 11.01
CA LYS A 113 10.48 -14.05 11.73
C LYS A 113 9.40 -15.12 11.73
N SER A 114 8.16 -14.76 12.04
CA SER A 114 7.05 -15.70 12.15
C SER A 114 5.73 -15.08 11.72
N VAL A 115 4.83 -15.93 11.21
CA VAL A 115 3.41 -15.61 10.99
C VAL A 115 2.60 -16.78 11.50
N SER A 116 1.84 -16.54 12.56
CA SER A 116 1.08 -17.56 13.29
C SER A 116 -0.38 -17.13 13.53
N GLY A 117 -1.19 -18.06 14.03
CA GLY A 117 -2.64 -17.86 14.18
C GLY A 117 -3.43 -18.34 12.96
N LYS A 118 -4.75 -18.35 13.13
CA LYS A 118 -5.75 -18.68 12.08
C LYS A 118 -6.67 -17.49 11.80
N GLY A 119 -6.23 -16.29 12.14
CA GLY A 119 -7.04 -15.09 12.20
C GLY A 119 -7.58 -14.83 13.63
N PRO A 120 -7.37 -13.64 14.20
CA PRO A 120 -6.32 -12.68 13.82
C PRO A 120 -4.92 -13.35 13.78
N TYR A 121 -4.01 -12.79 12.99
CA TYR A 121 -2.67 -13.33 12.75
C TYR A 121 -1.63 -12.56 13.54
N LYS A 122 -0.81 -13.27 14.31
CA LYS A 122 0.36 -12.68 14.96
C LYS A 122 1.55 -12.73 14.02
N VAL A 123 2.14 -11.57 13.74
CA VAL A 123 3.30 -11.39 12.87
C VAL A 123 4.46 -10.84 13.69
N GLU A 124 5.58 -11.53 13.70
CA GLU A 124 6.75 -11.16 14.51
C GLU A 124 7.93 -10.77 13.62
N PHE A 125 8.58 -9.66 13.96
CA PHE A 125 9.82 -9.16 13.38
C PHE A 125 10.91 -9.11 14.44
N GLU A 126 12.07 -8.55 14.09
CA GLU A 126 13.13 -8.27 15.07
C GLU A 126 12.81 -7.06 15.93
N GLU A 127 12.29 -6.00 15.32
CA GLU A 127 12.03 -4.71 15.98
C GLU A 127 10.69 -4.66 16.71
N GLY A 128 9.78 -5.61 16.43
CA GLY A 128 8.44 -5.61 17.03
C GLY A 128 7.54 -6.72 16.50
N GLU A 129 6.29 -6.68 16.94
CA GLU A 129 5.23 -7.59 16.50
C GLU A 129 3.94 -6.83 16.20
N MET A 130 3.12 -7.37 15.32
CA MET A 130 1.81 -6.83 14.98
C MET A 130 0.76 -7.93 14.91
N GLU A 131 -0.48 -7.58 15.22
CA GLU A 131 -1.67 -8.39 14.98
C GLU A 131 -2.37 -7.91 13.70
N VAL A 132 -2.69 -8.85 12.82
CA VAL A 132 -3.36 -8.57 11.54
C VAL A 132 -4.68 -9.33 11.48
N SER A 133 -5.79 -8.60 11.39
CA SER A 133 -7.10 -9.21 11.18
C SER A 133 -7.40 -9.49 9.71
N PRO A 134 -8.13 -10.59 9.39
CA PRO A 134 -8.53 -10.87 8.02
C PRO A 134 -9.46 -9.77 7.47
N PRO A 135 -9.54 -9.64 6.13
CA PRO A 135 -10.45 -8.69 5.49
C PRO A 135 -11.90 -8.89 5.95
N ARG A 136 -12.65 -7.80 6.05
CA ARG A 136 -14.05 -7.80 6.48
C ARG A 136 -14.92 -6.90 5.61
N GLU A 137 -16.23 -7.02 5.77
CA GLU A 137 -17.16 -6.12 5.10
C GLU A 137 -16.91 -4.66 5.51
N VAL A 138 -16.88 -3.78 4.51
CA VAL A 138 -16.60 -2.36 4.70
C VAL A 138 -17.88 -1.65 5.11
N VAL A 139 -17.81 -0.96 6.24
CA VAL A 139 -18.87 -0.06 6.71
C VAL A 139 -18.41 1.38 6.46
N TYR A 140 -19.13 2.08 5.59
CA TYR A 140 -18.81 3.45 5.21
C TYR A 140 -19.43 4.46 6.17
N ARG A 141 -18.71 5.56 6.39
CA ARG A 141 -19.18 6.73 7.13
C ARG A 141 -18.99 7.97 6.27
N GLU A 142 -19.87 8.95 6.39
CA GLU A 142 -19.87 10.13 5.50
C GLU A 142 -18.68 11.06 5.76
N GLU A 143 -18.24 11.11 7.02
CA GLU A 143 -17.16 11.93 7.52
C GLU A 143 -15.75 11.40 7.19
N LEU A 144 -15.66 10.12 6.81
CA LEU A 144 -14.41 9.43 6.51
C LEU A 144 -14.13 9.36 5.00
N PRO A 145 -12.86 9.42 4.58
CA PRO A 145 -12.47 9.08 3.22
C PRO A 145 -12.90 7.66 2.86
N ARG A 146 -13.47 7.47 1.65
CA ARG A 146 -13.91 6.15 1.21
C ARG A 146 -12.75 5.18 1.09
N SER A 147 -11.62 5.64 0.52
CA SER A 147 -10.46 4.77 0.32
C SER A 147 -9.78 4.37 1.63
N PHE A 148 -9.98 5.14 2.71
CA PHE A 148 -9.57 4.76 4.06
C PHE A 148 -10.47 3.64 4.60
N SER A 149 -11.79 3.76 4.48
CA SER A 149 -12.71 2.68 4.88
C SER A 149 -12.47 1.37 4.10
N GLU A 150 -12.11 1.48 2.83
CA GLU A 150 -11.79 0.33 1.97
C GLU A 150 -10.59 -0.50 2.44
N ILE A 151 -9.72 0.06 3.30
CA ILE A 151 -8.61 -0.71 3.91
C ILE A 151 -9.17 -1.92 4.67
N ALA A 152 -10.29 -1.81 5.38
CA ALA A 152 -10.88 -2.93 6.11
C ALA A 152 -11.31 -4.10 5.21
N GLY A 153 -11.63 -3.82 3.94
CA GLY A 153 -11.93 -4.83 2.92
C GLY A 153 -10.68 -5.49 2.32
N VAL A 154 -9.50 -4.96 2.62
CA VAL A 154 -8.19 -5.45 2.19
C VAL A 154 -7.46 -6.14 3.34
N ILE A 155 -7.52 -5.57 4.54
CA ILE A 155 -6.89 -6.03 5.77
C ILE A 155 -7.75 -5.51 6.92
N GLY A 156 -8.40 -6.40 7.67
CA GLY A 156 -9.47 -6.00 8.59
C GLY A 156 -9.02 -5.01 9.66
N SER A 157 -7.80 -5.23 10.17
CA SER A 157 -7.04 -4.32 11.03
C SER A 157 -5.56 -4.72 10.97
N VAL A 158 -4.67 -3.77 11.29
CA VAL A 158 -3.26 -4.01 11.57
C VAL A 158 -2.90 -3.21 12.80
N LEU A 159 -2.58 -3.88 13.89
CA LEU A 159 -2.37 -3.26 15.18
C LEU A 159 -1.04 -3.72 15.79
N TRP A 160 -0.32 -2.84 16.48
CA TRP A 160 0.91 -3.21 17.19
C TRP A 160 1.08 -2.42 18.49
N ASP A 161 1.84 -2.99 19.41
CA ASP A 161 2.28 -2.31 20.62
C ASP A 161 3.59 -1.56 20.33
N ALA A 162 3.68 -0.30 20.76
CA ALA A 162 4.89 0.52 20.68
C ALA A 162 5.40 0.96 22.07
N GLY A 163 5.10 0.20 23.12
CA GLY A 163 5.43 0.55 24.51
C GLY A 163 4.45 1.56 25.12
N GLY A 164 3.20 1.58 24.62
CA GLY A 164 2.17 2.59 24.90
C GLY A 164 0.79 2.15 24.38
N PRO A 165 -0.11 3.09 24.02
CA PRO A 165 -1.38 2.78 23.36
C PRO A 165 -1.17 2.00 22.04
N GLU A 166 -2.16 1.21 21.66
CA GLU A 166 -2.12 0.41 20.44
C GLU A 166 -2.01 1.30 19.20
N MET A 167 -1.17 0.92 18.24
CA MET A 167 -0.84 1.67 17.04
C MET A 167 -1.40 1.00 15.79
N GLY A 168 -1.60 1.76 14.70
CA GLY A 168 -1.88 1.23 13.37
C GLY A 168 -3.26 1.60 12.83
N PHE A 169 -3.93 0.62 12.24
CA PHE A 169 -5.23 0.80 11.59
C PHE A 169 -6.24 -0.19 12.14
N GLY A 170 -7.38 0.34 12.57
CA GLY A 170 -8.54 -0.43 12.98
C GLY A 170 -9.80 0.38 12.74
N LEU A 171 -10.88 -0.33 12.44
CA LEU A 171 -12.22 0.25 12.39
C LEU A 171 -13.11 -0.60 13.28
N SER A 172 -14.00 0.03 14.02
CA SER A 172 -15.02 -0.66 14.81
C SER A 172 -16.08 -1.30 13.92
N LYS A 173 -17.03 -2.04 14.52
CA LYS A 173 -18.16 -2.63 13.80
C LYS A 173 -19.06 -1.59 13.12
N SER A 174 -19.09 -0.35 13.61
CA SER A 174 -19.84 0.76 13.00
C SER A 174 -19.00 1.56 11.99
N GLY A 175 -17.78 1.13 11.70
CA GLY A 175 -16.87 1.83 10.79
C GLY A 175 -16.22 3.08 11.39
N GLN A 176 -16.34 3.30 12.71
CA GLN A 176 -15.58 4.35 13.42
C GLN A 176 -14.09 3.96 13.44
N PRO A 177 -13.14 4.89 13.24
CA PRO A 177 -11.73 4.63 13.52
C PRO A 177 -11.55 4.15 14.96
N GLU A 178 -10.67 3.18 15.15
CA GLU A 178 -10.27 2.70 16.48
C GLU A 178 -9.10 3.51 17.05
N ALA A 179 -8.48 4.36 16.22
CA ALA A 179 -7.58 5.40 16.69
C ALA A 179 -8.34 6.36 17.61
N ASP A 180 -7.80 6.66 18.78
CA ASP A 180 -8.35 7.67 19.67
C ASP A 180 -8.09 9.08 19.13
N ASP A 181 -8.91 10.02 19.56
CA ASP A 181 -8.87 11.43 19.14
C ASP A 181 -8.27 12.33 20.25
N GLU A 182 -7.56 11.79 21.24
CA GLU A 182 -7.09 12.57 22.40
C GLU A 182 -6.17 13.73 21.98
N GLY A 183 -5.35 13.55 20.93
CA GLY A 183 -4.52 14.62 20.41
C GLY A 183 -5.29 15.84 19.92
N ILE A 184 -6.51 15.66 19.42
CA ILE A 184 -7.37 16.77 18.99
C ILE A 184 -7.94 17.50 20.21
N GLU A 185 -8.26 16.78 21.28
CA GLU A 185 -8.71 17.38 22.54
C GLU A 185 -7.57 18.16 23.22
N PHE A 186 -6.34 17.61 23.25
CA PHE A 186 -5.18 18.34 23.73
C PHE A 186 -4.90 19.60 22.89
N LEU A 187 -4.98 19.49 21.57
CA LEU A 187 -4.86 20.63 20.67
C LEU A 187 -5.95 21.66 20.91
N ARG A 188 -7.18 21.25 21.27
CA ARG A 188 -8.28 22.16 21.59
C ARG A 188 -8.01 22.98 22.85
N ASP A 189 -7.33 22.39 23.83
CA ASP A 189 -6.94 23.08 25.06
C ASP A 189 -5.76 24.04 24.84
N GLU A 190 -4.78 23.65 24.03
CA GLU A 190 -3.56 24.45 23.78
C GLU A 190 -3.72 25.50 22.67
N ASP A 191 -4.39 25.16 21.56
CA ASP A 191 -4.64 26.03 20.39
C ASP A 191 -6.10 25.93 19.91
N PRO A 192 -7.05 26.51 20.67
CA PRO A 192 -8.47 26.46 20.34
C PRO A 192 -8.83 27.15 19.02
N ASP A 193 -8.04 28.16 18.59
CA ASP A 193 -8.27 28.90 17.35
C ASP A 193 -8.04 27.99 16.15
N THR A 194 -6.94 27.22 16.14
CA THR A 194 -6.68 26.19 15.12
C THR A 194 -7.83 25.19 15.07
N VAL A 195 -8.28 24.67 16.22
CA VAL A 195 -9.37 23.68 16.23
C VAL A 195 -10.70 24.26 15.73
N GLU A 196 -11.01 25.53 16.03
CA GLU A 196 -12.19 26.20 15.47
C GLU A 196 -12.15 26.27 13.93
N GLU A 197 -10.98 26.48 13.34
CA GLU A 197 -10.80 26.43 11.89
C GLU A 197 -10.99 25.02 11.32
N LEU A 198 -10.48 24.00 12.00
CA LEU A 198 -10.67 22.60 11.61
C LEU A 198 -12.15 22.19 11.67
N ASP A 199 -12.86 22.60 12.73
CA ASP A 199 -14.28 22.34 12.91
C ASP A 199 -15.11 22.99 11.80
N LYS A 200 -14.80 24.24 11.42
CA LYS A 200 -15.42 24.92 10.26
C LYS A 200 -15.15 24.21 8.93
N ALA A 201 -14.01 23.52 8.81
CA ALA A 201 -13.65 22.76 7.61
C ALA A 201 -14.25 21.34 7.57
N GLY A 202 -15.04 20.95 8.58
CA GLY A 202 -15.71 19.65 8.66
C GLY A 202 -15.12 18.68 9.68
N GLY A 203 -14.32 19.19 10.62
CA GLY A 203 -13.78 18.44 11.75
C GLY A 203 -12.59 17.56 11.40
N ALA A 204 -11.65 17.49 12.35
CA ALA A 204 -10.56 16.52 12.33
C ALA A 204 -10.97 15.24 13.07
N SER A 205 -10.38 14.12 12.66
CA SER A 205 -10.44 12.86 13.41
C SER A 205 -9.20 12.04 13.09
N ALA A 206 -8.77 11.20 14.01
CA ALA A 206 -7.64 10.31 13.86
C ALA A 206 -7.89 9.29 12.76
N ALA A 207 -6.87 9.12 11.92
CA ALA A 207 -6.83 8.18 10.82
C ALA A 207 -6.08 6.90 11.25
N PHE A 208 -4.92 7.05 11.88
CA PHE A 208 -4.12 5.92 12.33
C PHE A 208 -3.82 6.08 13.81
N ALA A 209 -3.94 4.98 14.55
CA ALA A 209 -3.55 4.98 15.94
C ALA A 209 -2.03 5.18 15.99
N CYS A 210 -1.59 6.21 16.70
CA CYS A 210 -0.19 6.63 16.69
C CYS A 210 0.39 6.78 18.11
N GLY A 211 -0.21 6.12 19.10
CA GLY A 211 0.38 5.94 20.43
C GLY A 211 0.23 7.21 21.23
N GLN A 212 1.34 7.86 21.56
CA GLN A 212 1.32 9.22 22.09
C GLN A 212 1.31 10.28 20.98
N ASN A 213 1.12 9.92 19.72
CA ASN A 213 0.98 10.89 18.66
C ASN A 213 -0.26 10.54 17.84
N TRP A 214 -0.67 11.41 16.92
CA TRP A 214 -1.88 11.20 16.12
C TRP A 214 -1.65 11.59 14.67
N LEU A 215 -1.89 10.64 13.77
CA LEU A 215 -2.14 10.98 12.38
C LEU A 215 -3.62 11.23 12.21
N VAL A 216 -3.98 12.45 11.83
CA VAL A 216 -5.36 12.93 11.76
C VAL A 216 -5.70 13.32 10.33
N PHE A 217 -6.97 13.14 9.96
CA PHE A 217 -7.46 13.65 8.69
C PHE A 217 -7.48 15.17 8.74
N ASP A 218 -6.81 15.80 7.78
CA ASP A 218 -6.78 17.24 7.63
C ASP A 218 -8.03 17.68 6.84
N PRO A 219 -9.00 18.36 7.48
CA PRO A 219 -10.22 18.80 6.81
C PRO A 219 -9.96 19.98 5.86
N THR A 220 -8.87 20.71 6.05
CA THR A 220 -8.52 21.93 5.29
C THR A 220 -7.76 21.62 4.00
N ARG A 221 -7.11 20.46 3.92
CA ARG A 221 -6.33 20.03 2.76
C ARG A 221 -6.96 18.83 2.06
N LYS A 222 -6.90 18.85 0.73
CA LYS A 222 -7.38 17.77 -0.15
C LYS A 222 -6.25 17.19 -0.97
N LEU A 223 -6.21 15.86 -1.05
CA LEU A 223 -5.37 15.10 -1.96
C LEU A 223 -5.85 15.25 -3.41
N LYS A 224 -5.05 14.78 -4.36
CA LYS A 224 -5.41 14.82 -5.80
C LYS A 224 -6.70 14.08 -6.14
N ASN A 225 -7.06 13.07 -5.35
CA ASN A 225 -8.30 12.32 -5.51
C ASN A 225 -9.51 12.98 -4.82
N GLY A 226 -9.33 14.14 -4.17
CA GLY A 226 -10.36 14.89 -3.46
C GLY A 226 -10.60 14.44 -2.01
N GLU A 227 -9.90 13.42 -1.52
CA GLU A 227 -9.99 12.98 -0.13
C GLU A 227 -9.12 13.83 0.80
N LYS A 228 -9.33 13.72 2.12
CA LYS A 228 -8.63 14.54 3.13
C LYS A 228 -7.12 14.22 3.13
N ALA A 229 -6.26 15.23 3.23
CA ALA A 229 -4.84 14.94 3.49
C ALA A 229 -4.65 14.44 4.94
N LEU A 230 -3.41 14.19 5.33
CA LEU A 230 -3.08 13.94 6.73
C LEU A 230 -2.34 15.13 7.33
N ALA A 231 -2.58 15.30 8.63
CA ALA A 231 -1.75 16.07 9.54
C ALA A 231 -1.31 15.17 10.70
N PHE A 232 -0.36 15.67 11.46
CA PHE A 232 0.24 15.02 12.61
C PHE A 232 0.07 15.95 13.81
N ILE A 233 -0.21 15.35 14.96
CA ILE A 233 -0.19 16.02 16.26
C ILE A 233 0.73 15.18 17.15
N SER A 234 1.76 15.79 17.70
CA SER A 234 2.58 15.14 18.73
C SER A 234 2.00 15.41 20.12
N HIS A 235 2.08 14.45 21.03
CA HIS A 235 1.81 14.74 22.46
C HIS A 235 2.84 15.65 23.11
N GLU A 236 4.04 15.79 22.52
CA GLU A 236 5.06 16.68 23.07
C GLU A 236 4.84 18.14 22.66
N SER A 237 4.65 18.40 21.36
CA SER A 237 4.43 19.76 20.84
C SER A 237 2.99 20.22 20.94
N VAL A 238 2.04 19.29 20.78
CA VAL A 238 0.60 19.57 20.65
C VAL A 238 0.34 20.62 19.56
N GLU A 239 1.09 20.55 18.45
CA GLU A 239 0.93 21.43 17.30
C GLU A 239 0.25 20.70 16.13
N TRP A 240 -0.44 21.45 15.27
CA TRP A 240 -1.02 20.91 14.03
C TRP A 240 -0.01 20.94 12.89
N GLU A 241 0.49 19.77 12.49
CA GLU A 241 1.60 19.66 11.52
C GLU A 241 1.18 18.94 10.23
N PRO A 242 1.14 19.63 9.07
CA PRO A 242 0.80 19.01 7.79
C PRO A 242 1.79 17.93 7.34
N VAL A 243 1.31 16.70 7.08
CA VAL A 243 2.14 15.59 6.56
C VAL A 243 2.13 15.59 5.03
N LYS A 244 2.93 16.45 4.41
CA LYS A 244 3.03 16.63 2.94
C LYS A 244 3.74 15.49 2.23
N SER A 245 4.66 14.81 2.91
CA SER A 245 5.34 13.61 2.43
C SER A 245 4.35 12.49 2.01
N ALA A 246 3.15 12.48 2.61
CA ALA A 246 2.08 11.55 2.30
C ALA A 246 1.15 11.98 1.14
N ASP A 247 1.21 13.23 0.66
CA ASP A 247 0.21 13.80 -0.27
C ASP A 247 0.13 13.10 -1.65
N SER A 248 1.15 12.31 -1.98
CA SER A 248 1.22 11.55 -3.24
C SER A 248 0.74 10.11 -3.12
N LEU A 249 0.33 9.69 -1.92
CA LEU A 249 0.01 8.30 -1.57
C LEU A 249 -1.48 8.14 -1.26
N ASP A 250 -2.01 6.93 -1.47
CA ASP A 250 -3.29 6.52 -0.90
C ASP A 250 -3.12 6.00 0.56
N TYR A 251 -4.21 5.85 1.31
CA TYR A 251 -4.12 5.43 2.71
C TYR A 251 -3.59 3.99 2.91
N LYS A 252 -3.75 3.10 1.93
CA LYS A 252 -3.15 1.74 2.00
C LYS A 252 -1.64 1.82 1.89
N GLN A 253 -1.17 2.69 1.00
CA GLN A 253 0.24 2.98 0.80
C GLN A 253 0.86 3.64 2.03
N ILE A 254 0.13 4.53 2.70
CA ILE A 254 0.53 5.14 3.97
C ILE A 254 0.63 4.06 5.06
N LEU A 255 -0.42 3.24 5.24
CA LEU A 255 -0.41 2.14 6.23
C LEU A 255 0.76 1.18 6.01
N LEU A 256 1.05 0.78 4.77
CA LEU A 256 2.18 -0.10 4.45
C LEU A 256 3.53 0.51 4.87
N ARG A 257 3.67 1.84 4.75
CA ARG A 257 4.88 2.57 5.14
C ARG A 257 5.00 2.67 6.66
N LEU A 258 3.91 2.97 7.36
CA LEU A 258 3.88 2.95 8.83
C LEU A 258 4.27 1.57 9.38
N ILE A 259 3.76 0.49 8.77
CA ILE A 259 4.15 -0.88 9.14
C ILE A 259 5.65 -1.10 8.90
N ALA A 260 6.20 -0.65 7.76
CA ALA A 260 7.62 -0.81 7.47
C ALA A 260 8.51 0.00 8.42
N ASP A 261 8.15 1.25 8.67
CA ASP A 261 8.89 2.15 9.55
C ASP A 261 8.96 1.55 10.95
N GLN A 262 7.84 1.01 11.47
CA GLN A 262 7.83 0.32 12.77
C GLN A 262 8.56 -1.02 12.76
N MET A 263 8.24 -1.93 11.83
CA MET A 263 8.64 -3.34 11.94
C MET A 263 10.08 -3.61 11.50
N ILE A 264 10.63 -2.72 10.66
CA ILE A 264 11.96 -2.90 10.06
C ILE A 264 12.81 -1.62 10.07
N GLY A 265 12.40 -0.59 10.80
CA GLY A 265 13.19 0.62 11.05
C GLY A 265 13.47 1.46 9.81
N THR A 266 12.51 1.58 8.91
CA THR A 266 12.60 2.51 7.77
C THR A 266 12.12 3.92 8.16
N SER A 267 12.22 4.87 7.23
CA SER A 267 11.76 6.25 7.43
C SER A 267 11.08 6.74 6.15
N HIS A 268 9.98 6.09 5.78
CA HIS A 268 9.25 6.42 4.57
C HIS A 268 8.41 7.70 4.69
N LEU A 269 8.07 8.11 5.91
CA LEU A 269 7.33 9.32 6.22
C LEU A 269 8.11 10.18 7.23
N GLU A 270 9.19 10.82 6.76
CA GLU A 270 10.14 11.56 7.62
C GLU A 270 9.45 12.59 8.53
N GLU A 271 8.43 13.30 8.04
CA GLU A 271 7.69 14.32 8.80
C GLU A 271 6.95 13.77 10.04
N ILE A 272 6.74 12.46 10.15
CA ILE A 272 6.12 11.83 11.32
C ILE A 272 7.15 11.53 12.42
N TYR A 273 8.42 11.39 12.04
CA TYR A 273 9.50 10.91 12.91
C TYR A 273 10.62 11.95 13.11
N ALA A 274 10.45 13.15 12.54
CA ALA A 274 11.41 14.26 12.61
C ALA A 274 11.15 15.14 13.83
#